data_AF-A0A7S1IMP7-F1
#
_entry.id   AF-A0A7S1IMP7-F1
#
_cell.length_a   1.000
_cell.length_b   1.000
_cell.length_c   1.000
_cell.angle_alpha   90.00
_cell.angle_beta   90.00
_cell.angle_gamma   90.00
#
_symmetry.space_group_name_H-M   'P 1'
#
loop_
_entity.id
_entity.type
_entity.pdbx_description
1 polymer ?
#
loop_
_entity_poly.entity_id
_entity_poly.type
_entity_poly.pdbx_seq_one_letter_code
_entity_poly.pdbx_strand_id
1 'polypeptide(L)'
;KRKPAFSTGLKHNWRVLLLEAQQRIREVEAEGRLIVFTDGSSIIHDDIGPVAGFGAYFGSKLDFSDFVPTREQQSNNRAELRALLKCLQIVSSLDSHTCWAFAIDSKYVVDGATGGAASWRESYWVTKSGKGASHIDLWLEILPLLEALGHRAHVFHVHSHINLYGNDQADALANKGRESSPLFSYLLPGTSPSKRRKVDVPDVSEIFVVMSSDEELDLSYQSAKKRFKDSGARICDSPRPHRSPTPSPSSPSDFECDTPEPPESQDFPT
;
A
#
# COMPACT_ATOMS: atom_id res chain seq x y z
N LYS A 1 41.31 2.70 28.98
CA LYS A 1 40.21 1.70 28.91
C LYS A 1 39.17 2.18 27.91
N ARG A 2 39.22 1.70 26.66
CA ARG A 2 38.21 2.04 25.63
C ARG A 2 36.95 1.22 25.92
N LYS A 3 35.78 1.86 26.02
CA LYS A 3 34.49 1.16 26.13
C LYS A 3 34.28 0.32 24.85
N PRO A 4 33.76 -0.91 24.94
CA PRO A 4 33.46 -1.67 23.74
C PRO A 4 32.29 -1.01 23.00
N ALA A 5 32.47 -0.77 21.71
CA ALA A 5 31.38 -0.41 20.83
C ALA A 5 30.45 -1.63 20.72
N PHE A 6 29.22 -1.51 21.20
CA PHE A 6 28.16 -2.48 20.88
C PHE A 6 27.90 -2.37 19.38
N SER A 7 28.41 -3.34 18.62
CA SER A 7 28.19 -3.41 17.19
C SER A 7 26.71 -3.60 16.89
N THR A 8 26.23 -2.85 15.91
CA THR A 8 24.90 -2.81 15.28
C THR A 8 24.51 -4.12 14.55
N GLY A 9 24.75 -5.28 15.17
CA GLY A 9 24.53 -6.61 14.58
C GLY A 9 23.08 -7.11 14.57
N LEU A 10 22.13 -6.40 15.18
CA LEU A 10 20.74 -6.87 15.26
C LEU A 10 19.92 -6.67 13.97
N LYS A 11 20.31 -5.73 13.08
CA LYS A 11 19.52 -5.39 11.88
C LYS A 11 19.52 -6.47 10.78
N HIS A 12 20.28 -7.55 10.92
CA HIS A 12 20.38 -8.63 9.94
C HIS A 12 19.84 -9.98 10.42
N ASN A 13 19.21 -10.04 11.60
CA ASN A 13 18.60 -11.29 12.05
C ASN A 13 17.16 -11.39 11.53
N TRP A 14 16.95 -12.19 10.48
CA TRP A 14 15.62 -12.39 9.89
C TRP A 14 14.56 -12.84 10.92
N ARG A 15 14.95 -13.52 12.00
CA ARG A 15 14.03 -13.88 13.09
C ARG A 15 13.55 -12.67 13.85
N VAL A 16 14.40 -11.67 14.09
CA VAL A 16 14.02 -10.42 14.74
C VAL A 16 13.07 -9.65 13.83
N LEU A 17 13.42 -9.51 12.55
CA LEU A 17 12.56 -8.84 11.56
C LEU A 17 11.20 -9.54 11.39
N LEU A 18 11.18 -10.88 11.46
CA LEU A 18 9.94 -11.66 11.45
C LEU A 18 9.07 -11.38 12.68
N LEU A 19 9.67 -11.37 13.87
CA LEU A 19 8.94 -11.05 15.10
C LEU A 19 8.40 -9.61 15.09
N GLU A 20 9.18 -8.65 14.59
CA GLU A 20 8.75 -7.25 14.42
C GLU A 20 7.60 -7.15 13.41
N ALA A 21 7.69 -7.83 12.27
CA ALA A 21 6.63 -7.85 11.26
C ALA A 21 5.33 -8.48 11.82
N GLN A 22 5.45 -9.62 12.52
CA GLN A 22 4.31 -10.27 13.18
C GLN A 22 3.68 -9.40 14.26
N GLN A 23 4.49 -8.66 15.02
CA GLN A 23 3.99 -7.71 16.00
C GLN A 23 3.22 -6.57 15.33
N ARG A 24 3.76 -6.01 14.24
CA ARG A 24 3.08 -4.96 13.48
C ARG A 24 1.76 -5.43 12.89
N ILE A 25 1.71 -6.66 12.36
CA ILE A 25 0.49 -7.30 11.86
C ILE A 25 -0.56 -7.39 12.98
N ARG A 26 -0.19 -7.90 14.16
CA ARG A 26 -1.11 -8.00 15.30
C ARG A 26 -1.67 -6.65 15.73
N GLU A 27 -0.86 -5.60 15.71
CA GLU A 27 -1.30 -4.24 16.03
C GLU A 27 -2.33 -3.73 15.02
N VAL A 28 -2.07 -3.91 13.73
CA VAL A 28 -2.97 -3.53 12.64
C VAL A 28 -4.30 -4.31 12.72
N GLU A 29 -4.25 -5.60 13.04
CA GLU A 29 -5.46 -6.41 13.26
C GLU A 29 -6.23 -5.93 14.50
N ALA A 30 -5.53 -5.57 15.58
CA ALA A 30 -6.14 -5.02 16.81
C ALA A 30 -6.79 -3.64 16.58
N GLU A 31 -6.33 -2.88 15.59
CA GLU A 31 -7.00 -1.65 15.10
C GLU A 31 -8.30 -1.93 14.33
N GLY A 32 -8.67 -3.19 14.09
CA GLY A 32 -9.87 -3.52 13.33
C GLY A 32 -9.67 -3.50 11.81
N ARG A 33 -8.45 -3.68 11.33
CA ARG A 33 -8.13 -3.66 9.89
C ARG A 33 -7.92 -5.07 9.36
N LEU A 34 -8.47 -5.33 8.19
CA LEU A 34 -8.16 -6.53 7.40
C LEU A 34 -6.86 -6.33 6.64
N ILE A 35 -5.93 -7.27 6.78
CA ILE A 35 -4.63 -7.20 6.12
C ILE A 35 -4.69 -7.91 4.78
N VAL A 36 -4.18 -7.24 3.75
CA VAL A 36 -3.87 -7.82 2.43
C VAL A 36 -2.39 -7.63 2.16
N PHE A 37 -1.73 -8.69 1.69
CA PHE A 37 -0.35 -8.65 1.24
C PHE A 37 -0.32 -8.48 -0.27
N THR A 38 0.55 -7.62 -0.79
CA THR A 38 0.70 -7.40 -2.23
C THR A 38 2.15 -7.54 -2.64
N ASP A 39 2.38 -8.13 -3.81
CA ASP A 39 3.74 -8.30 -4.33
C ASP A 39 3.77 -8.20 -5.87
N GLY A 40 4.95 -7.93 -6.40
CA GLY A 40 5.27 -7.89 -7.82
C GLY A 40 6.55 -8.69 -8.12
N SER A 41 6.50 -9.46 -9.20
CA SER A 41 7.61 -10.27 -9.69
C SER A 41 7.96 -9.88 -11.11
N SER A 42 9.26 -9.79 -11.42
CA SER A 42 9.77 -9.54 -12.75
C SER A 42 11.02 -10.37 -13.02
N ILE A 43 11.07 -11.04 -14.18
CA ILE A 43 12.23 -11.80 -14.64
C ILE A 43 12.59 -11.34 -16.05
N ILE A 44 13.89 -11.29 -16.35
CA ILE A 44 14.39 -11.04 -17.70
C ILE A 44 14.67 -12.39 -18.36
N HIS A 45 14.04 -12.64 -19.49
CA HIS A 45 14.33 -13.77 -20.36
C HIS A 45 15.17 -13.31 -21.55
N ASP A 46 16.12 -14.14 -21.99
CA ASP A 46 17.02 -13.80 -23.10
C ASP A 46 16.27 -13.60 -24.43
N ASP A 47 15.23 -14.40 -24.69
CA ASP A 47 14.53 -14.39 -25.98
C ASP A 47 13.39 -13.36 -26.09
N ILE A 48 12.70 -13.11 -24.98
CA ILE A 48 11.47 -12.29 -24.96
C ILE A 48 11.61 -11.00 -24.14
N GLY A 49 12.75 -10.81 -23.47
CA GLY A 49 13.01 -9.67 -22.60
C GLY A 49 12.33 -9.78 -21.23
N PRO A 50 12.12 -8.65 -20.54
CA PRO A 50 11.50 -8.64 -19.22
C PRO A 50 10.03 -9.05 -19.29
N VAL A 51 9.60 -9.87 -18.33
CA VAL A 51 8.21 -10.24 -18.10
C VAL A 51 7.90 -10.03 -16.63
N ALA A 52 6.80 -9.33 -16.35
CA ALA A 52 6.39 -9.00 -15.00
C ALA A 52 4.95 -9.46 -14.72
N GLY A 53 4.68 -9.75 -13.45
CA GLY A 53 3.36 -10.08 -12.96
C GLY A 53 3.24 -9.79 -11.48
N PHE A 54 2.02 -9.76 -11.00
CA PHE A 54 1.68 -9.20 -9.71
C PHE A 54 0.55 -9.98 -9.07
N GLY A 55 0.47 -9.92 -7.74
CA GLY A 55 -0.49 -10.70 -7.00
C GLY A 55 -0.78 -10.11 -5.63
N ALA A 56 -1.89 -10.54 -5.06
CA ALA A 56 -2.25 -10.17 -3.71
C ALA A 56 -2.92 -11.30 -2.96
N TYR A 57 -2.53 -11.45 -1.71
CA TYR A 57 -3.03 -12.44 -0.78
C TYR A 57 -3.89 -11.76 0.30
N PHE A 58 -5.20 -11.92 0.17
CA PHE A 58 -6.22 -11.58 1.16
C PHE A 58 -6.47 -12.75 2.13
N GLY A 59 -5.98 -13.94 1.81
CA GLY A 59 -6.31 -15.18 2.49
C GLY A 59 -7.74 -15.63 2.21
N SER A 60 -8.33 -15.23 1.09
CA SER A 60 -9.73 -15.52 0.74
C SER A 60 -9.88 -15.78 -0.77
N LYS A 61 -11.10 -15.87 -1.28
CA LYS A 61 -11.29 -15.96 -2.74
C LYS A 61 -11.00 -14.63 -3.46
N LEU A 62 -10.72 -13.55 -2.71
CA LEU A 62 -10.25 -12.28 -3.27
C LEU A 62 -8.77 -12.34 -3.68
N ASP A 63 -8.05 -13.41 -3.31
CA ASP A 63 -6.68 -13.64 -3.75
C ASP A 63 -6.62 -13.61 -5.28
N PHE A 64 -5.64 -12.89 -5.82
CA PHE A 64 -5.49 -12.78 -7.27
C PHE A 64 -4.03 -12.82 -7.71
N SER A 65 -3.85 -13.20 -8.96
CA SER A 65 -2.58 -13.21 -9.68
C SER A 65 -2.84 -12.75 -11.12
N ASP A 66 -2.06 -11.82 -11.63
CA ASP A 66 -2.22 -11.29 -12.99
C ASP A 66 -0.86 -10.85 -13.57
N PHE A 67 -0.76 -10.66 -14.87
CA PHE A 67 0.47 -10.20 -15.53
C PHE A 67 0.43 -8.69 -15.79
N VAL A 68 1.60 -8.05 -15.82
CA VAL A 68 1.68 -6.66 -16.28
C VAL A 68 1.34 -6.61 -17.77
N PRO A 69 0.35 -5.82 -18.20
CA PRO A 69 -0.08 -5.82 -19.61
C PRO A 69 1.09 -5.61 -20.56
N THR A 70 1.15 -6.40 -21.64
CA THR A 70 2.31 -6.47 -22.54
C THR A 70 2.66 -5.16 -23.24
N ARG A 71 1.68 -4.27 -23.38
CA ARG A 71 1.85 -2.90 -23.92
C ARG A 71 2.53 -1.94 -22.94
N GLU A 72 2.74 -2.36 -21.71
CA GLU A 72 3.31 -1.55 -20.64
C GLU A 72 4.73 -2.00 -20.31
N GLN A 73 5.49 -1.11 -19.67
CA GLN A 73 6.85 -1.41 -19.26
C GLN A 73 6.89 -2.57 -18.26
N GLN A 74 7.54 -3.67 -18.63
CA GLN A 74 7.71 -4.83 -17.77
C GLN A 74 8.81 -4.54 -16.74
N SER A 75 8.45 -4.34 -15.48
CA SER A 75 9.39 -4.10 -14.37
C SER A 75 8.78 -4.50 -13.02
N ASN A 76 9.63 -4.70 -12.01
CA ASN A 76 9.19 -5.05 -10.66
C ASN A 76 8.31 -3.95 -10.05
N ASN A 77 8.79 -2.70 -10.02
CA ASN A 77 8.03 -1.57 -9.45
C ASN A 77 6.66 -1.40 -10.12
N ARG A 78 6.56 -1.66 -11.43
CA ARG A 78 5.27 -1.58 -12.12
C ARG A 78 4.33 -2.71 -11.71
N ALA A 79 4.85 -3.93 -11.56
CA ALA A 79 4.09 -5.05 -11.02
C ALA A 79 3.60 -4.77 -9.59
N GLU A 80 4.47 -4.30 -8.69
CA GLU A 80 4.09 -3.96 -7.32
C GLU A 80 3.00 -2.87 -7.27
N LEU A 81 3.13 -1.81 -8.08
CA LEU A 81 2.09 -0.77 -8.19
C LEU A 81 0.77 -1.30 -8.74
N ARG A 82 0.82 -2.22 -9.72
CA ARG A 82 -0.37 -2.89 -10.26
C ARG A 82 -1.06 -3.75 -9.21
N ALA A 83 -0.30 -4.44 -8.36
CA ALA A 83 -0.85 -5.18 -7.22
C ALA A 83 -1.65 -4.26 -6.30
N LEU A 84 -1.05 -3.15 -5.88
CA LEU A 84 -1.72 -2.16 -5.03
C LEU A 84 -2.95 -1.58 -5.72
N LEU A 85 -2.85 -1.14 -6.99
CA LEU A 85 -3.96 -0.58 -7.75
C LEU A 85 -5.14 -1.55 -7.83
N LYS A 86 -4.90 -2.81 -8.17
CA LYS A 86 -5.95 -3.81 -8.28
C LYS A 86 -6.59 -4.11 -6.93
N CYS A 87 -5.79 -4.19 -5.85
CA CYS A 87 -6.32 -4.31 -4.50
C CYS A 87 -7.23 -3.13 -4.13
N LEU A 88 -6.79 -1.90 -4.41
CA LEU A 88 -7.58 -0.69 -4.13
C LEU A 88 -8.90 -0.68 -4.90
N GLN A 89 -8.89 -1.08 -6.17
CA GLN A 89 -10.11 -1.22 -6.99
C GLN A 89 -11.06 -2.26 -6.39
N ILE A 90 -10.55 -3.43 -6.00
CA ILE A 90 -11.35 -4.48 -5.36
C ILE A 90 -11.97 -3.93 -4.07
N VAL A 91 -11.17 -3.43 -3.12
CA VAL A 91 -11.70 -2.99 -1.83
C VAL A 91 -12.62 -1.78 -1.92
N SER A 92 -12.47 -0.94 -2.95
CA SER A 92 -13.37 0.19 -3.20
C SER A 92 -14.75 -0.26 -3.71
N SER A 93 -14.83 -1.44 -4.31
CA SER A 93 -16.10 -2.07 -4.73
C SER A 93 -16.78 -2.86 -3.60
N LEU A 94 -16.08 -3.10 -2.49
CA LEU A 94 -16.62 -3.78 -1.32
C LEU A 94 -17.35 -2.80 -0.38
N ASP A 95 -17.95 -3.36 0.68
CA ASP A 95 -18.63 -2.63 1.74
C ASP A 95 -17.81 -1.45 2.31
N SER A 96 -18.50 -0.32 2.49
CA SER A 96 -17.88 0.96 2.86
C SER A 96 -17.39 1.03 4.32
N HIS A 97 -17.77 0.07 5.17
CA HIS A 97 -17.39 0.05 6.59
C HIS A 97 -16.11 -0.73 6.87
N THR A 98 -15.54 -1.40 5.88
CA THR A 98 -14.36 -2.25 6.07
C THR A 98 -13.08 -1.42 5.98
N CYS A 99 -12.23 -1.50 7.00
CA CYS A 99 -10.89 -0.93 6.99
C CYS A 99 -9.87 -1.98 6.52
N TRP A 100 -9.03 -1.58 5.57
CA TRP A 100 -8.01 -2.41 4.97
C TRP A 100 -6.62 -1.91 5.31
N ALA A 101 -5.68 -2.83 5.43
CA ALA A 101 -4.27 -2.55 5.58
C ALA A 101 -3.47 -3.32 4.53
N PHE A 102 -2.69 -2.60 3.73
CA PHE A 102 -1.89 -3.13 2.64
C PHE A 102 -0.46 -3.32 3.13
N ALA A 103 -0.06 -4.57 3.32
CA ALA A 103 1.29 -4.99 3.65
C ALA A 103 2.10 -5.17 2.37
N ILE A 104 3.14 -4.35 2.19
CA ILE A 104 3.92 -4.29 0.96
C ILE A 104 5.41 -4.28 1.33
N ASP A 105 6.25 -5.06 0.65
CA ASP A 105 7.69 -5.06 0.90
C ASP A 105 8.48 -4.05 0.05
N SER A 106 7.84 -3.51 -0.99
CA SER A 106 8.36 -2.40 -1.78
C SER A 106 8.32 -1.06 -1.05
N LYS A 107 9.51 -0.55 -0.70
CA LYS A 107 9.65 0.82 -0.20
C LYS A 107 9.17 1.87 -1.19
N TYR A 108 9.39 1.66 -2.49
CA TYR A 108 8.97 2.63 -3.50
C TYR A 108 7.44 2.81 -3.50
N VAL A 109 6.69 1.70 -3.43
CA VAL A 109 5.23 1.74 -3.36
C VAL A 109 4.76 2.31 -2.03
N VAL A 110 5.32 1.88 -0.91
CA VAL A 110 4.93 2.39 0.42
C VAL A 110 5.19 3.88 0.53
N ASP A 111 6.40 4.35 0.25
CA ASP A 111 6.78 5.76 0.35
C ASP A 111 5.93 6.64 -0.57
N GLY A 112 5.62 6.14 -1.78
CA GLY A 112 4.71 6.81 -2.71
C GLY A 112 3.29 6.91 -2.16
N ALA A 113 2.73 5.81 -1.63
CA ALA A 113 1.37 5.74 -1.13
C ALA A 113 1.17 6.50 0.19
N THR A 114 2.20 6.61 1.04
CA THR A 114 2.14 7.32 2.33
C THR A 114 2.50 8.81 2.24
N GLY A 115 2.51 9.39 1.04
CA GLY A 115 2.63 10.84 0.84
C GLY A 115 3.62 11.27 -0.24
N GLY A 116 4.52 10.39 -0.69
CA GLY A 116 5.48 10.70 -1.75
C GLY A 116 4.80 11.09 -3.06
N ALA A 117 3.80 10.32 -3.50
CA ALA A 117 3.09 10.60 -4.74
C ALA A 117 2.20 11.86 -4.63
N ALA A 118 1.59 12.13 -3.46
CA ALA A 118 0.86 13.37 -3.22
C ALA A 118 1.79 14.59 -3.34
N SER A 119 2.99 14.52 -2.75
CA SER A 119 4.01 15.57 -2.88
C SER A 119 4.51 15.75 -4.31
N TRP A 120 4.66 14.66 -5.07
CA TRP A 120 4.98 14.75 -6.50
C TRP A 120 3.85 15.43 -7.27
N ARG A 121 2.58 15.09 -7.02
CA ARG A 121 1.43 15.74 -7.67
C ARG A 121 1.40 17.26 -7.43
N GLU A 122 1.69 17.71 -6.21
CA GLU A 122 1.82 19.13 -5.87
C GLU A 122 3.00 19.81 -6.59
N SER A 123 4.06 19.04 -6.86
CA SER A 123 5.25 19.49 -7.58
C SER A 123 5.20 19.18 -9.08
N TYR A 124 4.01 19.09 -9.68
CA TYR A 124 3.79 18.79 -11.11
C TYR A 124 4.53 17.53 -11.59
N TRP A 125 4.54 16.49 -10.74
CA TRP A 125 5.21 15.22 -10.93
C TRP A 125 6.73 15.30 -11.09
N VAL A 126 7.36 16.31 -10.49
CA VAL A 126 8.82 16.47 -10.45
C VAL A 126 9.36 16.08 -9.08
N THR A 127 10.41 15.26 -9.07
CA THR A 127 11.12 14.86 -7.86
C THR A 127 12.07 15.96 -7.38
N LYS A 128 12.54 15.88 -6.13
CA LYS A 128 13.55 16.81 -5.57
C LYS A 128 14.84 16.90 -6.39
N SER A 129 15.14 15.88 -7.20
CA SER A 129 16.31 15.86 -8.10
C SER A 129 16.07 16.55 -9.45
N GLY A 130 14.89 17.13 -9.67
CA GLY A 130 14.48 17.78 -10.92
C GLY A 130 14.07 16.79 -12.03
N LYS A 131 14.09 15.49 -11.75
CA LYS A 131 13.63 14.45 -12.68
C LYS A 131 12.13 14.21 -12.51
N GLY A 132 11.45 13.84 -13.59
CA GLY A 132 10.06 13.38 -13.52
C GLY A 132 9.93 12.15 -12.61
N ALA A 133 8.85 12.10 -11.83
CA ALA A 133 8.50 10.94 -11.03
C ALA A 133 8.33 9.71 -11.95
N SER A 134 8.72 8.54 -11.46
CA SER A 134 8.50 7.29 -12.20
C SER A 134 7.05 6.83 -12.05
N HIS A 135 6.54 6.10 -13.05
CA HIS A 135 5.22 5.45 -13.02
C HIS A 135 4.04 6.40 -12.71
N ILE A 136 4.12 7.64 -13.19
CA ILE A 136 3.07 8.68 -13.00
C ILE A 136 1.70 8.16 -13.46
N ASP A 137 1.68 7.40 -14.55
CA ASP A 137 0.46 6.81 -15.11
C ASP A 137 -0.30 5.95 -14.08
N LEU A 138 0.39 5.12 -13.30
CA LEU A 138 -0.25 4.32 -12.24
C LEU A 138 -0.58 5.17 -11.01
N TRP A 139 0.28 6.12 -10.64
CA TRP A 139 0.00 7.01 -9.50
C TRP A 139 -1.22 7.91 -9.73
N LEU A 140 -1.50 8.29 -10.97
CA LEU A 140 -2.71 9.02 -11.35
C LEU A 140 -3.99 8.21 -11.09
N GLU A 141 -3.92 6.87 -11.12
CA GLU A 141 -5.04 5.98 -10.80
C GLU A 141 -5.09 5.61 -9.31
N ILE A 142 -3.94 5.39 -8.67
CA ILE A 142 -3.83 4.95 -7.27
C ILE A 142 -4.22 6.06 -6.30
N LEU A 143 -3.74 7.29 -6.51
CA LEU A 143 -3.96 8.39 -5.56
C LEU A 143 -5.44 8.69 -5.30
N PRO A 144 -6.31 8.83 -6.33
CA PRO A 144 -7.74 9.06 -6.11
C PRO A 144 -8.41 7.95 -5.29
N LEU A 145 -8.01 6.69 -5.48
CA LEU A 145 -8.56 5.56 -4.71
C LEU A 145 -8.13 5.61 -3.25
N LEU A 146 -6.86 5.90 -2.98
CA LEU A 146 -6.36 6.10 -1.61
C LEU A 146 -7.08 7.26 -0.91
N GLU A 147 -7.30 8.38 -1.62
CA GLU A 147 -8.02 9.54 -1.11
C GLU A 147 -9.49 9.23 -0.82
N ALA A 148 -10.16 8.50 -1.70
CA ALA A 148 -11.55 8.08 -1.53
C ALA A 148 -11.74 7.10 -0.36
N LEU A 149 -10.77 6.20 -0.14
CA LEU A 149 -10.77 5.30 1.01
C LEU A 149 -10.41 6.04 2.32
N GLY A 150 -9.53 7.04 2.25
CA GLY A 150 -9.09 7.84 3.39
C GLY A 150 -8.55 6.97 4.52
N HIS A 151 -9.05 7.18 5.74
CA HIS A 151 -8.66 6.40 6.93
C HIS A 151 -8.93 4.89 6.82
N ARG A 152 -9.75 4.45 5.86
CA ARG A 152 -10.03 3.03 5.61
C ARG A 152 -8.90 2.32 4.87
N ALA A 153 -7.99 3.04 4.23
CA ALA A 153 -6.79 2.46 3.63
C ALA A 153 -5.57 2.79 4.47
N HIS A 154 -4.88 1.75 4.97
CA HIS A 154 -3.62 1.90 5.68
C HIS A 154 -2.50 1.17 4.93
N VAL A 155 -1.50 1.87 4.43
CA VAL A 155 -0.36 1.23 3.73
C VAL A 155 0.82 1.15 4.68
N PHE A 156 1.45 -0.02 4.79
CA PHE A 156 2.63 -0.19 5.64
C PHE A 156 3.64 -1.17 5.05
N HIS A 157 4.90 -0.92 5.38
CA HIS A 157 6.02 -1.72 4.89
C HIS A 157 6.22 -3.00 5.72
N VAL A 158 6.43 -4.12 5.06
CA VAL A 158 6.93 -5.37 5.64
C VAL A 158 8.31 -5.69 5.07
N HIS A 159 9.13 -6.45 5.81
CA HIS A 159 10.42 -6.87 5.26
C HIS A 159 10.21 -8.02 4.27
N SER A 160 10.93 -7.99 3.15
CA SER A 160 10.98 -9.11 2.22
C SER A 160 11.90 -10.22 2.74
N HIS A 161 11.70 -11.45 2.25
CA HIS A 161 12.55 -12.63 2.51
C HIS A 161 12.79 -13.00 3.98
N ILE A 162 11.80 -12.75 4.85
CA ILE A 162 11.85 -13.11 6.28
C ILE A 162 10.96 -14.30 6.66
N ASN A 163 10.46 -15.06 5.67
CA ASN A 163 9.47 -16.14 5.83
C ASN A 163 8.17 -15.65 6.48
N LEU A 164 7.69 -14.47 6.05
CA LEU A 164 6.42 -13.94 6.49
C LEU A 164 5.33 -14.54 5.60
N TYR A 165 4.60 -15.52 6.13
CA TYR A 165 3.65 -16.33 5.38
C TYR A 165 2.78 -15.55 4.38
N GLY A 166 2.16 -14.43 4.81
CA GLY A 166 1.32 -13.62 3.91
C GLY A 166 2.07 -13.00 2.75
N ASN A 167 3.32 -12.54 2.97
CA ASN A 167 4.19 -12.03 1.90
C ASN A 167 4.62 -13.15 0.96
N ASP A 168 5.00 -14.31 1.50
CA ASP A 168 5.39 -15.47 0.70
C ASP A 168 4.23 -15.97 -0.19
N GLN A 169 2.98 -15.88 0.28
CA GLN A 169 1.80 -16.17 -0.55
C GLN A 169 1.60 -15.12 -1.64
N ALA A 170 1.81 -13.83 -1.35
CA ALA A 170 1.71 -12.77 -2.35
C ALA A 170 2.80 -12.91 -3.44
N ASP A 171 4.04 -13.23 -3.06
CA ASP A 171 5.14 -13.53 -4.00
C ASP A 171 4.78 -14.72 -4.92
N ALA A 172 4.25 -15.81 -4.34
CA ALA A 172 3.81 -16.96 -5.12
C ALA A 172 2.71 -16.60 -6.13
N LEU A 173 1.75 -15.75 -5.73
CA LEU A 173 0.72 -15.24 -6.62
C LEU A 173 1.29 -14.31 -7.70
N ALA A 174 2.24 -13.44 -7.37
CA ALA A 174 2.91 -12.58 -8.34
C ALA A 174 3.68 -13.38 -9.39
N ASN A 175 4.39 -14.43 -8.97
CA ASN A 175 5.08 -15.36 -9.87
C ASN A 175 4.10 -16.11 -10.79
N LYS A 176 2.98 -16.59 -10.24
CA LYS A 176 1.91 -17.20 -11.04
C LYS A 176 1.33 -16.22 -12.07
N GLY A 177 1.12 -14.96 -11.66
CA GLY A 177 0.68 -13.88 -12.54
C GLY A 177 1.65 -13.67 -13.68
N ARG A 178 2.95 -13.57 -13.38
CA ARG A 178 4.02 -13.41 -14.38
C ARG A 178 4.02 -14.57 -15.39
N GLU A 179 3.91 -15.82 -14.90
CA GLU A 179 3.90 -17.03 -15.73
C GLU A 179 2.65 -17.16 -16.62
N SER A 180 1.54 -16.52 -16.23
CA SER A 180 0.34 -16.44 -17.06
C SER A 180 0.44 -15.43 -18.21
N SER A 181 1.52 -14.66 -18.29
CA SER A 181 1.72 -13.67 -19.35
C SER A 181 1.70 -14.31 -20.73
N PRO A 182 0.98 -13.74 -21.72
CA PRO A 182 1.01 -14.23 -23.09
C PRO A 182 2.41 -14.12 -23.72
N LEU A 183 3.34 -13.38 -23.11
CA LEU A 183 4.74 -13.35 -23.56
C LEU A 183 5.41 -14.73 -23.47
N PHE A 184 4.95 -15.61 -22.58
CA PHE A 184 5.44 -17.00 -22.50
C PHE A 184 5.08 -17.84 -23.73
N SER A 185 4.03 -17.49 -24.48
CA SER A 185 3.69 -18.18 -25.73
C SER A 185 4.81 -18.08 -26.78
N TYR A 186 5.64 -17.04 -26.71
CA TYR A 186 6.79 -16.85 -27.60
C TYR A 186 8.01 -17.70 -27.22
N LEU A 187 8.00 -18.38 -26.07
CA LEU A 187 9.09 -19.25 -25.59
C LEU A 187 8.96 -20.72 -26.03
N LEU A 188 7.86 -21.11 -26.70
CA LEU A 188 7.65 -22.50 -27.08
C LEU A 188 8.62 -22.94 -28.20
N PRO A 189 9.40 -24.03 -28.02
CA PRO A 189 10.32 -24.51 -29.03
C PRO A 189 9.58 -25.01 -30.28
N GLY A 190 9.79 -24.33 -31.41
CA GLY A 190 9.20 -24.69 -32.70
C GLY A 190 8.99 -23.53 -33.68
N THR A 191 8.96 -22.28 -33.20
CA THR A 191 8.87 -21.11 -34.08
C THR A 191 10.25 -20.57 -34.43
N SER A 192 10.87 -21.11 -35.49
CA SER A 192 12.15 -20.59 -36.01
C SER A 192 12.02 -19.10 -36.40
N PRO A 193 12.98 -18.22 -36.03
CA PRO A 193 12.97 -16.80 -36.38
C PRO A 193 12.96 -16.52 -37.90
N SER A 194 13.37 -17.52 -38.69
CA SER A 194 13.62 -17.41 -40.13
C SER A 194 12.37 -17.31 -41.03
N LYS A 195 11.14 -17.39 -40.47
CA LYS A 195 9.88 -17.31 -41.23
C LYS A 195 8.94 -16.18 -40.80
N ARG A 196 9.42 -15.15 -40.11
CA ARG A 196 8.59 -13.99 -39.77
C ARG A 196 8.35 -13.13 -41.02
N ARG A 197 7.22 -13.35 -41.70
CA ARG A 197 6.57 -12.26 -42.46
C ARG A 197 6.22 -11.16 -41.45
N LYS A 198 6.41 -9.89 -41.80
CA LYS A 198 5.82 -8.77 -41.07
C LYS A 198 4.31 -9.02 -41.02
N VAL A 199 3.80 -9.50 -39.88
CA VAL A 199 2.36 -9.63 -39.66
C VAL A 199 1.96 -8.39 -38.91
N ASP A 200 1.09 -7.60 -39.53
CA ASP A 200 0.47 -6.43 -38.95
C ASP A 200 -0.20 -6.82 -37.62
N VAL A 201 0.06 -6.02 -36.58
CA VAL A 201 -0.54 -6.17 -35.26
C VAL A 201 -2.06 -5.98 -35.42
N PRO A 202 -2.90 -6.96 -35.05
CA PRO A 202 -4.35 -6.79 -35.19
C PRO A 202 -4.87 -5.74 -34.20
N ASP A 203 -5.81 -4.92 -34.67
CA ASP A 203 -6.54 -3.94 -33.87
C ASP A 203 -7.39 -4.66 -32.79
N VAL A 204 -7.09 -4.38 -31.53
CA VAL A 204 -7.57 -5.13 -30.34
C VAL A 204 -8.88 -4.60 -29.76
N SER A 205 -9.73 -4.01 -30.61
CA SER A 205 -11.06 -3.53 -30.22
C SER A 205 -12.08 -4.66 -29.94
N GLU A 206 -11.75 -5.93 -30.20
CA GLU A 206 -12.69 -7.05 -30.07
C GLU A 206 -12.40 -8.09 -28.95
N ILE A 207 -11.46 -7.86 -28.03
CA ILE A 207 -11.27 -8.80 -26.90
C ILE A 207 -12.08 -8.31 -25.70
N PHE A 208 -13.35 -8.72 -25.64
CA PHE A 208 -14.24 -8.52 -24.49
C PHE A 208 -14.63 -9.86 -23.86
N VAL A 209 -14.92 -9.80 -22.54
CA VAL A 209 -15.59 -10.77 -21.65
C VAL A 209 -14.70 -11.81 -20.96
N VAL A 210 -14.54 -11.68 -19.62
CA VAL A 210 -15.33 -12.44 -18.63
C VAL A 210 -15.64 -11.54 -17.43
N MET A 211 -16.91 -11.22 -17.23
CA MET A 211 -17.42 -10.71 -15.96
C MET A 211 -17.46 -11.86 -14.96
N SER A 212 -16.73 -11.77 -13.84
CA SER A 212 -17.04 -12.60 -12.67
C SER A 212 -18.23 -11.95 -11.97
N SER A 213 -19.34 -12.69 -11.86
CA SER A 213 -20.61 -12.27 -11.27
C SER A 213 -20.46 -11.81 -9.82
N ASP A 214 -21.18 -10.73 -9.48
CA ASP A 214 -21.18 -10.06 -8.18
C ASP A 214 -21.48 -10.96 -6.95
N GLU A 215 -22.07 -12.15 -7.15
CA GLU A 215 -22.36 -13.11 -6.06
C GLU A 215 -21.11 -13.80 -5.48
N GLU A 216 -20.04 -14.00 -6.26
CA GLU A 216 -18.82 -14.67 -5.77
C GLU A 216 -17.96 -13.74 -4.89
N LEU A 217 -18.02 -12.44 -5.18
CA LEU A 217 -17.38 -11.39 -4.39
C LEU A 217 -18.04 -11.27 -3.00
N ASP A 218 -19.38 -11.35 -2.91
CA ASP A 218 -20.09 -11.29 -1.63
C ASP A 218 -19.75 -12.49 -0.73
N LEU A 219 -19.73 -13.73 -1.24
CA LEU A 219 -19.40 -14.91 -0.44
C LEU A 219 -17.96 -14.90 0.12
N SER A 220 -17.02 -14.35 -0.64
CA SER A 220 -15.63 -14.16 -0.18
C SER A 220 -15.53 -13.09 0.91
N TYR A 221 -16.20 -11.95 0.69
CA TYR A 221 -16.31 -10.88 1.66
C TYR A 221 -16.94 -11.38 2.97
N GLN A 222 -18.03 -12.16 2.92
CA GLN A 222 -18.63 -12.75 4.12
C GLN A 222 -17.68 -13.71 4.84
N SER A 223 -16.82 -14.43 4.12
CA SER A 223 -15.83 -15.33 4.71
C SER A 223 -14.69 -14.57 5.41
N ALA A 224 -14.17 -13.50 4.79
CA ALA A 224 -13.18 -12.63 5.40
C ALA A 224 -13.77 -11.87 6.61
N LYS A 225 -14.99 -11.36 6.47
CA LYS A 225 -15.76 -10.72 7.56
C LYS A 225 -16.07 -11.68 8.69
N LYS A 226 -16.31 -12.96 8.41
CA LYS A 226 -16.48 -13.98 9.44
C LYS A 226 -15.18 -14.17 10.22
N ARG A 227 -14.03 -14.32 9.55
CA ARG A 227 -12.72 -14.39 10.22
C ARG A 227 -12.44 -13.14 11.06
N PHE A 228 -12.85 -11.97 10.58
CA PHE A 228 -12.78 -10.71 11.32
C PHE A 228 -13.70 -10.67 12.55
N LYS A 229 -14.93 -11.18 12.44
CA LYS A 229 -15.85 -11.30 13.58
C LYS A 229 -15.32 -12.30 14.60
N ASP A 230 -14.78 -13.42 14.13
CA ASP A 230 -14.21 -14.48 14.96
C ASP A 230 -12.92 -14.01 15.67
N SER A 231 -12.21 -13.01 15.13
CA SER A 231 -11.04 -12.39 15.78
C SER A 231 -11.40 -11.33 16.85
N GLY A 232 -12.68 -10.99 17.02
CA GLY A 232 -13.15 -10.01 18.01
C GLY A 232 -12.77 -8.56 17.69
N ALA A 233 -12.35 -8.29 16.45
CA ALA A 233 -11.90 -6.98 16.00
C ALA A 233 -13.10 -6.02 15.77
N ARG A 234 -12.98 -4.76 16.21
CA ARG A 234 -14.07 -3.76 16.10
C ARG A 234 -14.10 -3.16 14.69
N ILE A 235 -15.31 -2.94 14.15
CA ILE A 235 -15.51 -2.16 12.92
C ILE A 235 -14.98 -0.74 13.16
N CYS A 236 -14.23 -0.21 12.20
CA CYS A 236 -13.78 1.17 12.26
C CYS A 236 -14.96 2.11 12.01
N ASP A 237 -15.51 2.69 13.07
CA ASP A 237 -16.33 3.88 12.92
C ASP A 237 -15.46 5.01 12.37
N SER A 238 -16.03 5.86 11.51
CA SER A 238 -15.36 7.10 11.09
C SER A 238 -14.83 7.84 12.33
N PRO A 239 -13.64 8.47 12.29
CA PRO A 239 -13.12 9.21 13.43
C PRO A 239 -14.20 10.19 13.90
N ARG A 240 -14.78 9.93 15.08
CA ARG A 240 -15.70 10.87 15.71
C ARG A 240 -14.89 12.16 15.87
N PRO A 241 -15.36 13.33 15.40
CA PRO A 241 -14.62 14.57 15.62
C PRO A 241 -14.38 14.66 17.13
N HIS A 242 -13.12 14.69 17.53
CA HIS A 242 -12.75 14.81 18.93
C HIS A 242 -13.44 16.07 19.45
N ARG A 243 -14.48 15.89 20.28
CA ARG A 243 -14.96 16.98 21.12
C ARG A 243 -13.79 17.32 22.02
N SER A 244 -13.20 18.48 21.79
CA SER A 244 -12.31 19.14 22.73
C SER A 244 -12.95 19.07 24.11
N PRO A 245 -12.21 18.72 25.18
CA PRO A 245 -12.74 18.83 26.52
C PRO A 245 -13.09 20.30 26.75
N THR A 246 -14.39 20.60 26.91
CA THR A 246 -14.83 21.88 27.44
C THR A 246 -14.24 22.01 28.84
N PRO A 247 -13.48 23.07 29.16
CA PRO A 247 -13.03 23.28 30.53
C PRO A 247 -14.26 23.52 31.41
N SER A 248 -14.40 22.72 32.45
CA SER A 248 -15.38 22.86 33.52
C SER A 248 -15.15 24.19 34.27
N PRO A 249 -16.22 24.91 34.68
CA PRO A 249 -16.08 26.17 35.39
C PRO A 249 -15.66 25.92 36.84
N SER A 250 -14.52 26.48 37.24
CA SER A 250 -14.12 26.61 38.64
C SER A 250 -14.82 27.83 39.26
N SER A 251 -15.64 27.59 40.27
CA SER A 251 -16.24 28.59 41.16
C SER A 251 -15.19 29.26 42.06
N PRO A 252 -15.45 30.46 42.61
CA PRO A 252 -14.43 31.36 43.14
C PRO A 252 -14.12 31.07 44.61
N SER A 253 -12.87 31.27 45.01
CA SER A 253 -12.48 31.42 46.40
C SER A 253 -11.64 32.68 46.57
N ASP A 254 -12.11 33.51 47.48
CA ASP A 254 -11.62 34.80 47.92
C ASP A 254 -10.11 34.84 48.15
N PHE A 255 -9.45 35.87 47.61
CA PHE A 255 -8.20 36.36 48.14
C PHE A 255 -8.23 37.90 48.16
N GLU A 256 -8.06 38.42 49.37
CA GLU A 256 -8.11 39.81 49.74
C GLU A 256 -7.13 40.69 48.97
N CYS A 257 -7.61 41.91 48.71
CA CYS A 257 -6.90 43.01 48.09
C CYS A 257 -5.95 43.64 49.12
N ASP A 258 -4.66 43.65 48.82
CA ASP A 258 -3.68 44.46 49.54
C ASP A 258 -2.88 45.26 48.51
N THR A 259 -3.27 46.52 48.31
CA THR A 259 -2.58 47.49 47.45
C THR A 259 -1.78 48.47 48.30
N PRO A 260 -0.46 48.60 48.10
CA PRO A 260 0.27 49.80 48.47
C PRO A 260 0.38 50.76 47.28
N GLU A 261 0.26 52.06 47.58
CA GLU A 261 0.24 53.23 46.69
C GLU A 261 1.45 53.38 45.74
N PRO A 262 1.29 54.12 44.62
CA PRO A 262 2.37 54.38 43.65
C PRO A 262 3.21 55.62 44.01
N PRO A 263 4.53 55.64 43.72
CA PRO A 263 5.29 56.87 43.72
C PRO A 263 5.31 57.56 42.34
N GLU A 264 4.94 58.83 42.42
CA GLU A 264 5.18 60.03 41.60
C GLU A 264 5.92 60.00 40.25
N SER A 265 5.32 60.75 39.35
CA SER A 265 5.78 61.29 38.08
C SER A 265 7.07 62.10 38.16
N GLN A 266 7.98 61.87 37.21
CA GLN A 266 8.95 62.87 36.76
C GLN A 266 8.95 62.97 35.23
N ASP A 267 9.19 64.20 34.80
CA ASP A 267 8.70 64.85 33.61
C ASP A 267 9.85 65.15 32.62
N PHE A 268 9.56 65.01 31.30
CA PHE A 268 10.12 65.72 30.13
C PHE A 268 11.63 65.58 29.75
N PRO A 269 12.06 66.03 28.53
CA PRO A 269 11.31 66.46 27.34
C PRO A 269 11.76 65.83 26.00
N THR A 270 10.96 66.14 24.97
CA THR A 270 11.14 66.05 23.50
C THR A 270 12.49 66.49 22.95
#